data_AF-W1YWA1-F1
#
_entry.id   AF-W1YWA1-F1
#
_cell.length_a   1.000
_cell.length_b   1.000
_cell.length_c   1.000
_cell.angle_alpha   90.00
_cell.angle_beta   90.00
_cell.angle_gamma   90.00
#
_symmetry.space_group_name_H-M   'P 1'
#
loop_
_entity.id
_entity.type
_entity.pdbx_description
1 polymer ?
#
loop_
_entity_poly.entity_id
_entity_poly.type
_entity_poly.pdbx_seq_one_letter_code
_entity_poly.pdbx_strand_id
1 'polypeptide(L)' 'MIEKVVVTMNYIKAFIQSESSGGIMLLLAAILGVITANSPLAEQYFSLMHVYWGPMDILEWVNDGLMALFFLYVGLA' A
#
# COMPACT_ATOMS: atom_id res chain seq x y z
N MET A 1 -15.95 4.63 28.82
CA MET A 1 -16.04 4.12 27.43
C MET A 1 -15.40 5.10 26.43
N ILE A 2 -15.72 6.39 26.51
CA ILE A 2 -15.17 7.45 25.63
C ILE A 2 -13.66 7.67 25.82
N GLU A 3 -13.14 7.63 27.06
CA GLU A 3 -11.69 7.76 27.32
C GLU A 3 -10.84 6.69 26.62
N LYS A 4 -11.27 5.41 26.64
CA LYS A 4 -10.54 4.33 25.95
C LYS A 4 -10.47 4.56 24.44
N VAL A 5 -11.54 5.10 23.84
CA VAL A 5 -11.58 5.40 22.40
C VAL A 5 -10.66 6.57 22.06
N VAL A 6 -10.66 7.63 22.88
CA VAL A 6 -9.77 8.80 22.69
C VAL A 6 -8.29 8.42 22.83
N VAL A 7 -7.97 7.60 23.83
CA VAL A 7 -6.61 7.12 24.08
C VAL A 7 -6.10 6.27 22.91
N THR A 8 -6.90 5.32 22.40
CA THR A 8 -6.54 4.53 21.21
C THR A 8 -6.31 5.40 19.97
N MET A 9 -7.13 6.43 19.78
CA MET A 9 -6.99 7.38 18.67
C MET A 9 -5.67 8.16 18.74
N ASN A 10 -5.24 8.55 19.95
CA ASN A 10 -3.97 9.23 20.17
C ASN A 10 -2.76 8.32 19.88
N TYR A 11 -2.84 7.04 20.26
CA TYR A 11 -1.79 6.08 19.94
C TYR A 11 -1.66 5.83 18.43
N ILE A 12 -2.77 5.72 17.71
CA ILE A 12 -2.76 5.56 16.24
C ILE A 12 -2.14 6.80 15.58
N LYS A 13 -2.50 8.02 16.02
CA LYS A 13 -1.91 9.26 15.50
C LYS A 13 -0.41 9.36 15.77
N ALA A 14 0.02 9.08 16.99
CA ALA A 14 1.43 9.10 17.37
C ALA A 14 2.24 8.05 16.61
N PHE A 15 1.65 6.88 16.36
CA PHE A 15 2.24 5.85 15.53
C PHE A 15 2.41 6.33 14.09
N ILE A 16 1.36 6.87 13.45
CA ILE A 16 1.41 7.40 12.06
C ILE A 16 2.41 8.56 11.91
N GLN A 17 2.65 9.35 12.95
CA GLN A 17 3.65 10.43 12.95
C GLN A 17 5.09 9.96 13.17
N SER A 18 5.31 8.69 13.52
CA SER A 18 6.66 8.14 13.68
C SER A 18 7.29 7.82 12.33
N GLU A 19 8.56 8.15 12.15
CA GLU A 19 9.36 7.76 10.97
C GLU A 19 9.36 6.23 10.74
N SER A 20 9.23 5.44 11.79
CA SER A 20 9.18 3.96 11.72
C SER A 20 7.88 3.43 11.09
N SER A 21 6.80 4.23 11.11
CA SER A 21 5.49 3.79 10.62
C SER A 21 5.48 3.50 9.12
N GLY A 22 6.24 4.26 8.33
CA GLY A 22 6.37 4.03 6.88
C GLY A 22 6.99 2.66 6.58
N GLY A 23 8.06 2.29 7.30
CA GLY A 23 8.69 0.98 7.15
C GLY A 23 7.79 -0.17 7.58
N ILE A 24 7.04 -0.01 8.67
CA ILE A 24 6.08 -1.03 9.14
C ILE A 24 4.94 -1.19 8.13
N MET A 25 4.42 -0.09 7.58
CA MET A 25 3.35 -0.15 6.58
C MET A 25 3.81 -0.84 5.29
N LEU A 26 5.06 -0.58 4.86
CA LEU A 26 5.66 -1.27 3.71
C LEU A 26 5.77 -2.77 3.96
N LEU A 27 6.24 -3.17 5.14
CA LEU A 27 6.36 -4.58 5.52
C LEU A 27 4.99 -5.28 5.52
N LEU A 28 3.96 -4.63 6.08
CA LEU A 28 2.60 -5.15 6.07
C LEU A 28 2.07 -5.32 4.64
N ALA A 29 2.29 -4.34 3.77
CA ALA A 29 1.90 -4.43 2.36
C ALA A 29 2.59 -5.61 1.65
N ALA A 30 3.88 -5.82 1.90
CA ALA A 30 4.63 -6.94 1.34
C ALA A 30 4.11 -8.30 1.83
N ILE A 31 3.84 -8.44 3.13
CA ILE A 31 3.26 -9.65 3.71
C ILE A 31 1.89 -9.94 3.10
N LEU A 32 1.03 -8.93 2.99
CA LEU A 32 -0.28 -9.07 2.35
C LEU A 32 -0.15 -9.51 0.89
N GLY A 33 0.79 -8.94 0.14
CA GLY A 33 1.07 -9.35 -1.24
C GLY A 33 1.46 -10.83 -1.35
N VAL A 34 2.35 -11.31 -0.47
CA VAL A 34 2.75 -12.72 -0.43
C VAL A 34 1.56 -13.62 -0.07
N ILE A 35 0.75 -13.23 0.92
CA ILE A 35 -0.44 -14.01 1.31
C ILE A 35 -1.42 -14.10 0.14
N THR A 36 -1.73 -12.97 -0.51
CA THR A 36 -2.64 -12.93 -1.66
C THR A 36 -2.12 -13.79 -2.80
N ALA A 37 -0.82 -13.73 -3.12
CA ALA A 37 -0.20 -14.50 -4.20
C ALA A 37 -0.17 -16.02 -3.94
N ASN A 38 -0.19 -16.47 -2.68
CA ASN A 38 -0.21 -17.89 -2.30
C ASN A 38 -1.63 -18.40 -1.94
N SER A 39 -2.67 -17.59 -2.18
CA SER A 39 -4.05 -17.91 -1.84
C SER A 39 -4.86 -18.33 -3.07
N PRO A 40 -6.06 -18.93 -2.90
CA PRO A 40 -6.98 -19.21 -4.00
C PRO A 40 -7.45 -17.96 -4.77
N LEU A 41 -7.27 -16.77 -4.19
CA LEU A 41 -7.58 -15.47 -4.84
C LEU A 41 -6.48 -15.03 -5.81
N ALA A 42 -5.33 -15.71 -5.86
CA ALA A 42 -4.19 -15.31 -6.67
C ALA A 42 -4.54 -15.20 -8.16
N GLU A 43 -5.25 -16.18 -8.72
CA GLU A 43 -5.63 -16.17 -10.14
C GLU A 43 -6.52 -14.97 -10.48
N GLN A 44 -7.49 -14.65 -9.62
CA GLN A 44 -8.35 -13.47 -9.79
C GLN A 44 -7.57 -12.16 -9.65
N TYR A 45 -6.63 -12.11 -8.71
CA TYR A 45 -5.77 -10.95 -8.50
C TYR A 45 -4.85 -10.69 -9.71
N PHE A 46 -4.14 -11.71 -10.19
CA PHE A 46 -3.24 -11.59 -11.35
C PHE A 46 -4.00 -11.32 -12.65
N SER A 47 -5.15 -11.98 -12.86
CA SER A 47 -5.99 -11.70 -14.04
C SER A 47 -6.49 -10.27 -14.07
N LEU A 48 -6.87 -9.70 -12.92
CA LEU A 48 -7.25 -8.29 -12.82
C LEU A 48 -6.06 -7.36 -13.11
N MET A 49 -4.86 -7.70 -12.62
CA MET A 49 -3.66 -6.90 -12.89
C MET A 49 -3.25 -6.88 -14.36
N HIS A 50 -3.53 -7.96 -15.10
CA HIS A 50 -3.27 -8.05 -16.54
C HIS A 50 -4.44 -7.58 -17.43
N VAL A 51 -5.49 -6.98 -16.84
CA VAL A 51 -6.52 -6.33 -17.64
C VAL A 51 -5.92 -5.12 -18.34
N TYR A 52 -6.02 -5.09 -19.67
CA TYR A 52 -5.61 -3.94 -20.47
C TYR A 52 -6.57 -2.77 -20.26
N TRP A 53 -6.00 -1.62 -19.88
CA TRP A 53 -6.69 -0.34 -19.81
C TRP A 53 -6.00 0.66 -20.73
N GLY A 54 -6.52 0.78 -21.96
CA GLY A 54 -5.91 1.61 -22.99
C GLY A 54 -4.63 0.95 -23.55
N PRO A 55 -3.47 1.64 -23.54
CA PRO A 55 -2.24 1.12 -24.14
C PRO A 55 -1.45 0.14 -23.25
N MET A 56 -1.78 0.04 -21.95
CA MET A 56 -1.01 -0.70 -20.94
C MET A 56 -1.96 -1.51 -20.05
N ASP A 57 -1.43 -2.52 -19.36
CA ASP A 57 -2.20 -3.25 -18.35
C ASP A 57 -2.26 -2.50 -17.01
N ILE A 58 -3.19 -2.91 -16.13
CA ILE A 58 -3.37 -2.27 -14.83
C ILE A 58 -2.08 -2.33 -14.00
N LEU A 59 -1.32 -3.41 -14.10
CA LEU A 59 -0.05 -3.57 -13.40
C LEU A 59 0.96 -2.49 -13.79
N GLU A 60 1.16 -2.29 -15.10
CA GLU A 60 2.03 -1.26 -15.66
C GLU A 60 1.60 0.14 -15.22
N TRP A 61 0.30 0.45 -15.31
CA TRP A 61 -0.25 1.73 -14.83
C TRP A 61 0.04 1.99 -13.34
N VAL A 62 -0.16 0.98 -12.50
CA VAL A 62 0.09 1.08 -11.06
C VAL A 62 1.58 1.27 -10.79
N ASN A 63 2.44 0.52 -11.46
CA ASN A 63 3.90 0.63 -11.29
C ASN A 63 4.39 2.01 -11.69
N ASP A 64 4.08 2.46 -12.90
CA ASP A 64 4.52 3.76 -13.42
C ASP A 64 3.93 4.91 -12.61
N GLY A 65 2.65 4.83 -12.23
CA GLY A 65 1.97 5.85 -11.42
C GLY A 65 2.57 5.99 -10.02
N LEU A 66 2.81 4.87 -9.32
CA LEU A 66 3.43 4.89 -8.00
C LEU A 66 4.89 5.35 -8.05
N MET A 67 5.65 4.91 -9.05
CA MET A 67 7.03 5.35 -9.25
C MET A 67 7.09 6.85 -9.58
N ALA A 68 6.18 7.37 -10.40
CA ALA A 68 6.11 8.80 -10.68
C ALA A 68 5.85 9.63 -9.41
N LEU A 69 4.94 9.20 -8.54
CA LEU A 69 4.70 9.85 -7.25
C LEU A 69 5.91 9.76 -6.32
N PHE A 70 6.56 8.59 -6.27
CA PHE A 70 7.77 8.38 -5.47
C PHE A 70 8.88 9.33 -5.93
N PHE A 71 9.19 9.37 -7.22
CA PHE A 71 10.22 10.27 -7.76
C PHE A 71 9.84 11.74 -7.65
N LEU A 72 8.57 12.09 -7.77
CA LEU A 72 8.11 13.47 -7.52
C LEU A 72 8.40 13.89 -6.08
N TYR A 73 8.08 13.04 -5.10
CA TYR A 73 8.35 13.33 -3.69
C TYR A 73 9.86 13.39 -3.40
N VAL A 74 10.61 12.39 -3.86
CA VAL A 74 12.08 12.33 -3.66
C VAL A 74 12.80 13.47 -4.38
N GLY A 75 12.32 13.91 -5.54
CA GLY A 75 12.90 15.02 -6.29
C GLY A 75 12.52 16.41 -5.75
N LEU A 76 11.46 16.50 -4.94
CA LEU A 76 11.03 17.73 -4.29
C LEU A 76 11.62 17.89 -2.88
N ALA A 77 11.86 16.77 -2.19
CA ALA A 77 12.52 16.72 -0.88
C ALA A 77 14.00 17.11 -0.97
#